data_AF-A0A1M3H2L0-F1
#
_entry.id   AF-A0A1M3H2L0-F1
#
_cell.length_a   1.000
_cell.length_b   1.000
_cell.length_c   1.000
_cell.angle_alpha   90.00
_cell.angle_beta   90.00
_cell.angle_gamma   90.00
#
_symmetry.space_group_name_H-M   'P 1'
#
loop_
_entity.id
_entity.type
_entity.pdbx_description
1 polymer ?
#
loop_
_entity_poly.entity_id
_entity_poly.type
_entity_poly.pdbx_seq_one_letter_code
_entity_poly.pdbx_strand_id
1 'polypeptide(L)'
;MTPSKNVREDVFRLSLDSIQLWYVDVCQLSASFYQRLFDSLSPDERERAASFKFEQDQSVFVIARGILRHLLAAYLKQSPSDIDFTYNAYGKPLLKQPKQDNPIYFNLSHSNDMVIYAFSLESS
;
A
#
# COMPACT_ATOMS: atom_id res chain seq x y z
N MET A 1 33.90 2.49 -16.39
CA MET A 1 32.89 3.51 -16.01
C MET A 1 31.59 3.15 -16.71
N THR A 2 30.80 2.28 -16.09
CA THR A 2 29.46 1.91 -16.59
C THR A 2 28.44 2.84 -15.94
N PRO A 3 27.47 3.39 -16.69
CA PRO A 3 26.46 4.26 -16.10
C PRO A 3 25.62 3.44 -15.11
N SER A 4 25.43 4.04 -13.94
CA SER A 4 24.52 3.62 -12.88
C SER A 4 23.18 3.16 -13.49
N LYS A 5 22.83 1.87 -13.35
CA LYS A 5 21.44 1.43 -13.56
C LYS A 5 20.60 2.28 -12.62
N ASN A 6 19.63 3.00 -13.15
CA ASN A 6 18.75 3.85 -12.38
C ASN A 6 17.78 2.95 -11.59
N VAL A 7 18.26 2.40 -10.46
CA VAL A 7 17.61 1.34 -9.65
C VAL A 7 16.20 1.73 -9.20
N ARG A 8 15.81 3.01 -9.26
CA ARG A 8 14.58 3.53 -8.65
C ARG A 8 13.30 3.34 -9.48
N GLU A 9 13.37 3.27 -10.81
CA GLU A 9 12.15 3.19 -11.63
C GLU A 9 11.68 1.74 -11.90
N ASP A 10 12.61 0.79 -11.96
CA ASP A 10 12.26 -0.61 -12.23
C ASP A 10 11.59 -1.32 -11.04
N VAL A 11 11.67 -0.76 -9.82
CA VAL A 11 11.09 -1.40 -8.63
C VAL A 11 9.56 -1.41 -8.69
N PHE A 12 8.92 -0.39 -9.27
CA PHE A 12 7.45 -0.32 -9.36
C PHE A 12 6.89 -0.93 -10.65
N ARG A 13 7.57 -1.94 -11.20
CA ARG A 13 7.10 -2.70 -12.37
C ARG A 13 6.92 -4.17 -12.00
N LEU A 14 5.66 -4.61 -11.99
CA LEU A 14 5.33 -6.03 -11.81
C LEU A 14 5.54 -6.80 -13.13
N SER A 15 5.94 -8.07 -13.01
CA SER A 15 5.97 -9.03 -14.12
C SER A 15 5.06 -10.22 -13.81
N LEU A 16 4.62 -10.94 -14.84
CA LEU A 16 3.70 -12.08 -14.68
C LEU A 16 4.30 -13.22 -13.84
N ASP A 17 5.63 -13.37 -13.86
CA ASP A 17 6.34 -14.45 -13.17
C ASP A 17 7.00 -14.02 -11.84
N SER A 18 6.63 -12.86 -11.27
CA SER A 18 7.23 -12.38 -10.04
C SER A 18 6.21 -11.89 -9.01
N ILE A 19 6.60 -12.05 -7.74
CA ILE A 19 5.94 -11.44 -6.59
C ILE A 19 6.90 -10.40 -6.03
N GLN A 20 6.40 -9.19 -5.83
CA GLN A 20 7.15 -8.14 -5.15
C GLN A 20 6.72 -8.04 -3.70
N LEU A 21 7.72 -8.08 -2.80
CA LEU A 21 7.53 -7.93 -1.37
C LEU A 21 8.06 -6.58 -0.90
N TRP A 22 7.24 -5.87 -0.14
CA TRP A 22 7.64 -4.67 0.58
C TRP A 22 7.50 -4.92 2.06
N TYR A 23 8.45 -4.39 2.82
CA TYR A 23 8.48 -4.49 4.27
C TYR A 23 8.67 -3.10 4.86
N VAL A 24 7.97 -2.83 5.96
CA VAL A 24 8.16 -1.63 6.76
C VAL A 24 8.19 -1.98 8.24
N ASP A 25 9.15 -1.38 8.92
CA ASP A 25 9.16 -1.24 10.37
C ASP A 25 8.48 0.10 10.71
N VAL A 26 7.31 0.03 11.34
CA VAL A 26 6.49 1.22 11.62
C VAL A 26 7.14 2.14 12.65
N CYS A 27 7.98 1.59 13.55
CA CYS A 27 8.67 2.37 14.59
C CYS A 27 9.76 3.29 14.03
N GLN A 28 10.22 3.04 12.80
CA GLN A 28 11.28 3.82 12.17
C GLN A 28 10.75 5.00 11.33
N LEU A 29 9.44 5.20 11.27
CA LEU A 29 8.85 6.29 10.49
C LEU A 29 8.84 7.61 11.25
N SER A 30 9.22 8.70 10.56
CA SER A 30 9.13 10.05 11.12
C SER A 30 7.69 10.54 11.19
N ALA A 31 7.41 11.47 12.11
CA ALA A 31 6.10 12.12 12.22
C ALA A 31 5.66 12.81 10.90
N SER A 32 6.61 13.39 10.16
CA SER A 32 6.32 13.99 8.85
C SER A 32 5.96 12.96 7.79
N PHE A 33 6.51 11.75 7.85
CA PHE A 33 6.12 10.66 6.96
C PHE A 33 4.72 10.16 7.34
N TYR A 34 4.47 9.94 8.63
CA TYR A 34 3.16 9.59 9.16
C TYR A 34 2.07 10.57 8.68
N GLN A 35 2.31 11.88 8.80
CA GLN A 35 1.34 12.89 8.37
C GLN A 35 1.02 12.78 6.87
N ARG A 36 2.03 12.57 6.01
CA ARG A 36 1.79 12.36 4.57
C ARG A 36 0.97 11.10 4.29
N LEU A 37 1.23 10.01 5.02
CA LEU A 37 0.47 8.78 4.90
C LEU A 37 -0.98 9.00 5.33
N PHE A 38 -1.20 9.65 6.47
CA PHE A 38 -2.52 10.04 6.93
C PHE A 38 -3.24 10.92 5.91
N ASP A 39 -2.51 11.84 5.27
CA ASP A 39 -3.06 12.76 4.28
C ASP A 39 -3.47 12.09 2.96
N SER A 40 -2.95 10.91 2.68
CA SER A 40 -3.36 10.08 1.54
C SER A 40 -4.66 9.29 1.77
N LEU A 41 -5.10 9.15 3.02
CA LEU A 41 -6.27 8.34 3.37
C LEU A 41 -7.58 8.97 2.88
N SER A 42 -8.50 8.12 2.46
CA SER A 42 -9.88 8.53 2.18
C SER A 42 -10.60 8.96 3.46
N PRO A 43 -11.71 9.72 3.37
CA PRO A 43 -12.50 10.09 4.54
C PRO A 43 -12.89 8.88 5.41
N ASP A 44 -13.45 7.83 4.80
CA ASP A 44 -13.85 6.61 5.50
C ASP A 44 -12.68 5.91 6.22
N GLU A 45 -11.47 5.96 5.64
CA GLU A 45 -10.28 5.40 6.27
C GLU A 45 -9.80 6.25 7.44
N ARG A 46 -9.91 7.59 7.37
CA ARG A 46 -9.59 8.47 8.49
C ARG A 46 -10.59 8.29 9.63
N GLU A 47 -11.88 8.13 9.31
CA GLU A 47 -12.90 7.78 10.31
C GLU A 47 -12.60 6.44 10.97
N ARG A 48 -12.24 5.42 10.17
CA ARG A 48 -11.82 4.13 10.71
C ARG A 48 -10.57 4.24 11.59
N ALA A 49 -9.57 5.04 11.20
CA ALA A 49 -8.39 5.29 12.01
C ALA A 49 -8.78 5.92 13.37
N ALA A 50 -9.70 6.88 13.37
CA ALA A 50 -10.18 7.53 14.59
C ALA A 50 -11.01 6.61 15.51
N SER A 51 -11.53 5.48 14.98
CA SER A 51 -12.31 4.52 15.77
C SER A 51 -11.49 3.57 16.64
N PHE A 52 -10.16 3.51 16.43
CA PHE A 52 -9.28 2.67 17.25
C PHE A 52 -9.15 3.22 18.67
N LYS A 53 -9.17 2.32 19.67
CA LYS A 53 -9.06 2.69 21.08
C LYS A 53 -7.63 3.01 21.51
N PHE A 54 -6.65 2.37 20.89
CA PHE A 54 -5.24 2.49 21.24
C PHE A 54 -4.49 3.23 20.15
N GLU A 55 -3.66 4.21 20.54
CA GLU A 55 -2.87 5.02 19.61
C GLU A 55 -1.90 4.17 18.76
N GLN A 56 -1.40 3.07 19.30
CA GLN A 56 -0.53 2.14 18.56
C GLN A 56 -1.30 1.48 17.42
N ASP A 57 -2.50 0.94 17.67
CA ASP A 57 -3.32 0.30 16.63
C ASP A 57 -3.74 1.31 15.56
N GLN A 58 -4.12 2.53 15.98
CA GLN A 58 -4.41 3.63 15.07
C GLN A 58 -3.20 3.94 14.18
N SER A 59 -2.02 4.07 14.78
CA SER A 59 -0.80 4.42 14.06
C SER A 59 -0.41 3.34 13.05
N VAL A 60 -0.44 2.06 13.47
CA VAL A 60 -0.20 0.91 12.59
C VAL A 60 -1.20 0.91 11.44
N PHE A 61 -2.50 1.15 11.70
CA PHE A 61 -3.50 1.21 10.64
C PHE A 61 -3.21 2.31 9.63
N VAL A 62 -2.93 3.54 10.09
CA VAL A 62 -2.64 4.69 9.22
C VAL A 62 -1.40 4.43 8.37
N ILE A 63 -0.32 3.96 8.98
CA ILE A 63 0.92 3.65 8.30
C ILE A 63 0.69 2.54 7.27
N ALA A 64 0.06 1.44 7.71
CA ALA A 64 -0.18 0.28 6.87
C ALA A 64 -1.00 0.64 5.63
N ARG A 65 -2.09 1.40 5.83
CA ARG A 65 -3.01 1.81 4.77
C ARG A 65 -2.42 2.86 3.84
N GLY A 66 -1.76 3.88 4.39
CA GLY A 66 -1.13 4.93 3.59
C GLY A 66 -0.03 4.37 2.69
N ILE A 67 0.85 3.51 3.22
CA ILE A 67 1.89 2.87 2.39
C ILE A 67 1.26 2.03 1.29
N LEU A 68 0.22 1.25 1.59
CA LEU A 68 -0.49 0.48 0.56
C LEU A 68 -1.02 1.39 -0.57
N ARG A 69 -1.63 2.54 -0.23
CA ARG A 69 -2.07 3.53 -1.23
C ARG A 69 -0.91 4.02 -2.08
N HIS A 70 0.21 4.39 -1.46
CA HIS A 70 1.40 4.87 -2.17
C HIS A 70 2.03 3.82 -3.08
N LEU A 71 2.11 2.55 -2.64
CA LEU A 71 2.63 1.46 -3.46
C LEU A 71 1.72 1.19 -4.66
N LEU A 72 0.40 1.10 -4.45
CA LEU A 72 -0.57 0.91 -5.54
C LEU A 72 -0.59 2.09 -6.52
N ALA A 73 -0.52 3.32 -6.01
CA ALA A 73 -0.38 4.53 -6.82
C ALA A 73 0.86 4.49 -7.71
N ALA A 74 1.99 3.99 -7.19
CA ALA A 74 3.22 3.84 -7.98
C ALA A 74 3.05 2.80 -9.10
N TYR A 75 2.46 1.63 -8.82
CA TYR A 75 2.22 0.62 -9.86
C TYR A 75 1.17 1.06 -10.90
N LEU A 76 0.13 1.76 -10.47
CA LEU A 76 -0.98 2.21 -11.32
C LEU A 76 -0.72 3.56 -12.00
N LYS A 77 0.35 4.27 -11.61
CA LYS A 77 0.67 5.65 -12.03
C LYS A 77 -0.48 6.63 -11.75
N GLN A 78 -1.02 6.58 -10.54
CA GLN A 78 -2.13 7.41 -10.06
C GLN A 78 -1.73 8.18 -8.79
N SER A 79 -2.57 9.11 -8.33
CA SER A 79 -2.38 9.69 -6.99
C SER A 79 -2.78 8.66 -5.91
N PRO A 80 -2.08 8.59 -4.77
CA PRO A 80 -2.47 7.76 -3.62
C PRO A 80 -3.90 8.01 -3.13
N SER A 81 -4.38 9.26 -3.21
CA SER A 81 -5.74 9.65 -2.86
C SER A 81 -6.80 9.07 -3.80
N ASP A 82 -6.42 8.76 -5.04
CA ASP A 82 -7.33 8.35 -6.11
C ASP A 82 -7.48 6.82 -6.18
N ILE A 83 -6.72 6.10 -5.35
CA ILE A 83 -6.85 4.65 -5.21
C ILE A 83 -8.20 4.30 -4.60
N ASP A 84 -9.07 3.69 -5.41
CA ASP A 84 -10.40 3.28 -5.02
C ASP A 84 -10.37 1.85 -4.46
N PHE A 85 -10.58 1.73 -3.15
CA PHE A 85 -10.74 0.44 -2.50
C PHE A 85 -12.22 0.10 -2.36
N THR A 86 -12.55 -1.13 -2.72
CA THR A 86 -13.78 -1.79 -2.27
C THR A 86 -13.46 -2.67 -1.07
N TYR A 87 -14.47 -2.99 -0.28
CA TYR A 87 -14.31 -3.84 0.90
C TYR A 87 -15.20 -5.06 0.76
N ASN A 88 -14.65 -6.24 1.03
CA ASN A 88 -15.46 -7.45 1.11
C ASN A 88 -16.23 -7.52 2.44
N ALA A 89 -17.08 -8.53 2.59
CA ALA A 89 -17.88 -8.75 3.82
C ALA A 89 -17.04 -8.91 5.11
N TYR A 90 -15.74 -9.20 4.98
CA TYR A 90 -14.80 -9.35 6.09
C TYR A 90 -13.96 -8.09 6.31
N GLY A 91 -14.25 -6.99 5.63
CA GLY A 91 -13.52 -5.73 5.73
C GLY A 91 -12.13 -5.75 5.10
N LYS A 92 -11.80 -6.77 4.29
CA LYS A 92 -10.55 -6.84 3.53
C LYS A 92 -10.65 -5.90 2.32
N PRO A 93 -9.65 -5.00 2.13
CA PRO A 93 -9.62 -4.13 0.97
C PRO A 93 -9.37 -4.94 -0.30
N LEU A 94 -10.06 -4.56 -1.36
CA LEU A 94 -9.89 -5.03 -2.73
C LEU A 94 -9.70 -3.79 -3.59
N LEU A 95 -8.76 -3.85 -4.54
CA LEU A 95 -8.51 -2.73 -5.43
C LEU A 95 -9.56 -2.74 -6.54
N LYS A 96 -10.30 -1.64 -6.68
CA LYS A 96 -11.26 -1.49 -7.76
C LYS A 96 -10.49 -1.08 -9.02
N GLN A 97 -10.37 -2.02 -9.95
CA GLN A 97 -9.67 -1.80 -11.21
C GLN A 97 -10.67 -1.87 -12.37
N PRO A 98 -10.51 -1.02 -13.40
CA PRO A 98 -11.14 -1.27 -14.70
C PRO A 98 -10.74 -2.66 -15.20
N LYS A 99 -11.49 -3.23 -16.16
CA LYS A 99 -11.02 -4.43 -16.85
C LYS A 99 -9.67 -4.12 -17.50
N GLN A 100 -8.63 -4.79 -17.02
CA GLN A 100 -7.25 -4.69 -17.50
C GLN A 100 -6.79 -6.10 -17.89
N ASP A 101 -5.89 -6.20 -18.86
CA ASP A 101 -5.37 -7.49 -19.31
C ASP A 101 -4.60 -8.23 -18.19
N ASN A 102 -3.97 -7.48 -17.29
CA ASN A 102 -3.21 -8.00 -16.15
C ASN A 102 -3.56 -7.22 -14.88
N PRO A 103 -4.64 -7.58 -14.16
CA PRO A 103 -5.01 -6.89 -12.93
C PRO A 103 -3.96 -7.10 -11.83
N ILE A 104 -3.77 -6.06 -10.99
CA ILE A 104 -2.85 -6.13 -9.86
C ILE A 104 -3.55 -6.75 -8.67
N TYR A 105 -2.96 -7.81 -8.12
CA TYR A 105 -3.34 -8.38 -6.84
C TYR A 105 -2.39 -7.91 -5.75
N PHE A 106 -2.94 -7.76 -4.54
CA PHE A 106 -2.13 -7.46 -3.38
C PHE A 106 -2.63 -8.20 -2.15
N ASN A 107 -1.71 -8.41 -1.22
CA ASN A 107 -2.00 -8.86 0.12
C ASN A 107 -1.21 -7.98 1.09
N LEU A 108 -1.79 -7.73 2.27
CA LEU A 108 -1.08 -7.12 3.37
C LEU A 108 -1.26 -7.98 4.62
N SER A 109 -0.18 -8.10 5.37
CA SER A 109 -0.17 -8.69 6.71
C SER A 109 0.64 -7.80 7.63
N HIS A 110 0.27 -7.77 8.90
CA HIS A 110 1.00 -7.05 9.93
C HIS A 110 1.20 -7.94 11.15
N SER A 111 2.29 -7.73 11.87
CA SER A 111 2.54 -8.32 13.17
C SER A 111 3.31 -7.32 14.01
N ASN A 112 2.73 -6.93 15.14
CA ASN A 112 3.26 -5.87 16.01
C ASN A 112 3.60 -4.61 15.17
N ASP A 113 4.89 -4.26 15.14
CA ASP A 113 5.42 -3.06 14.49
C ASP A 113 5.89 -3.32 13.04
N MET A 114 5.59 -4.50 12.47
CA MET A 114 5.99 -4.86 11.12
C MET A 114 4.79 -5.00 10.19
N VAL A 115 4.91 -4.43 8.99
CA VAL A 115 3.93 -4.64 7.92
C VAL A 115 4.64 -5.16 6.68
N ILE A 116 4.06 -6.21 6.08
CA ILE A 116 4.53 -6.81 4.84
C ILE A 116 3.42 -6.67 3.80
N TYR A 117 3.81 -6.29 2.59
CA TYR A 117 2.96 -6.21 1.42
C TYR A 117 3.47 -7.14 0.34
N ALA A 118 2.57 -7.85 -0.31
CA ALA A 118 2.86 -8.65 -1.48
C ALA A 118 2.04 -8.14 -2.66
N PHE A 119 2.67 -8.02 -3.82
CA PHE A 119 2.02 -7.63 -5.08
C PHE A 119 2.36 -8.61 -6.20
N SER A 120 1.39 -8.90 -7.04
CA SER A 120 1.56 -9.72 -8.25
C SER A 120 0.58 -9.29 -9.33
N LEU A 121 0.83 -9.72 -10.57
CA LEU A 121 -0.19 -9.74 -11.62
C LEU A 121 -0.92 -11.09 -11.59
N GLU A 122 -2.12 -11.16 -12.15
CA GLU A 122 -2.70 -12.47 -12.49
C GLU A 122 -1.89 -13.12 -13.61
N SER A 123 -1.47 -14.35 -13.41
CA SER A 123 -1.06 -15.22 -14.50
C SER A 123 -2.33 -15.87 -15.07
N SER A 124 -2.58 -15.67 -16.37
CA SER A 124 -3.71 -16.27 -17.09
C SER A 124 -3.69 -17.81 -17.08
#